data_AF-E1R1C0-F1
#
_entry.id   AF-E1R1C0-F1
#
_cell.length_a   1.000
_cell.length_b   1.000
_cell.length_c   1.000
_cell.angle_alpha   90.00
_cell.angle_beta   90.00
_cell.angle_gamma   90.00
#
_symmetry.space_group_name_H-M   'P 1'
#
loop_
_entity.id
_entity.type
_entity.pdbx_description
1 polymer ?
#
loop_
_entity_poly.entity_id
_entity_poly.type
_entity_poly.pdbx_seq_one_letter_code
_entity_poly.pdbx_strand_id
1 'polypeptide(L)'
;MTDRNSQFGGGLLSAAELKKREVFFKKADSSFNNSVQAVPKTIDAPAPLFDRFIESFRVEKGALLLLDQDTTSLVHVASCGYDVTTIRRLRFPLHDYDLERPQVYRTSQLTQFRPYFSIREFSMLDRILLIPGRVKAALFALILITEGDDYLFTVPPSFPSHFLKGIEDSSFFFSDGEEHIHSHEEANDIVTALTEKHESVSVALIECSQLLEFLKERNENADPFALLHRGVTFTRGQLTESFPDSQVMELAEAHILVLMPSIAQQRLGTVIHQATIALRSRFGPLREVPPLPFSTAQLPDDGLSVRELFPEIDQK
;
A
#
# COMPACT_ATOMS: atom_id res chain seq x y z
N MET A 1 20.90 25.01 25.25
CA MET A 1 19.76 25.74 24.68
C MET A 1 20.31 26.73 23.68
N THR A 2 20.53 26.28 22.45
CA THR A 2 21.19 27.04 21.38
C THR A 2 20.20 27.19 20.23
N ASP A 3 20.15 28.41 19.69
CA ASP A 3 19.30 28.89 18.60
C ASP A 3 19.12 27.89 17.46
N ARG A 4 17.91 27.36 17.30
CA ARG A 4 17.48 26.53 16.16
C ARG A 4 16.57 27.27 15.16
N ASN A 5 16.39 28.58 15.32
CA ASN A 5 15.59 29.41 14.41
C ASN A 5 16.37 29.88 13.15
N SER A 6 17.67 29.57 13.03
CA SER A 6 18.52 30.05 11.92
C SER A 6 18.49 29.20 10.65
N GLN A 7 17.83 28.03 10.63
CA GLN A 7 17.74 27.20 9.42
C GLN A 7 16.57 27.55 8.49
N PHE A 8 15.63 28.37 8.94
CA PHE A 8 14.60 28.92 8.07
C PHE A 8 15.08 30.29 7.58
N GLY A 9 15.81 30.30 6.46
CA GLY A 9 16.16 31.52 5.71
C GLY A 9 14.94 32.20 5.08
N GLY A 10 13.87 32.38 5.85
CA GLY A 10 12.70 33.17 5.49
C GLY A 10 12.81 34.52 6.17
N GLY A 11 12.66 35.60 5.41
CA GLY A 11 12.43 36.92 6.00
C GLY A 11 11.32 36.83 7.04
N LEU A 12 11.47 37.56 8.15
CA LEU A 12 10.45 37.64 9.19
C LEU A 12 9.11 38.00 8.55
N LEU A 13 8.18 37.04 8.57
CA LEU A 13 6.83 37.26 8.08
C LEU A 13 6.18 38.35 8.92
N SER A 14 5.40 39.20 8.27
CA SER A 14 4.59 40.18 8.96
C SER A 14 3.54 39.47 9.83
N ALA A 15 3.11 40.13 10.91
CA ALA A 15 2.03 39.62 11.77
C ALA A 15 0.73 39.35 10.97
N ALA A 16 0.48 40.12 9.91
CA ALA A 16 -0.65 39.91 9.01
C ALA A 16 -0.54 38.60 8.21
N GLU A 17 0.65 38.26 7.72
CA GLU A 17 0.92 37.00 7.02
C GLU A 17 0.80 35.80 7.97
N LEU A 18 1.34 35.91 9.19
CA LEU A 18 1.17 34.89 10.24
C LEU A 18 -0.30 34.64 10.55
N LYS A 19 -1.12 35.69 10.66
CA LYS A 19 -2.56 35.55 10.89
C LYS A 19 -3.29 34.91 9.70
N LYS A 20 -2.96 35.30 8.46
CA LYS A 20 -3.53 34.66 7.25
C LYS A 20 -3.21 33.16 7.20
N ARG A 21 -1.98 32.80 7.56
CA ARG A 21 -1.51 31.40 7.65
C ARG A 21 -2.31 30.61 8.67
N GLU A 22 -2.46 31.14 9.88
CA GLU A 22 -3.20 30.46 10.95
C GLU A 22 -4.65 30.21 10.54
N VAL A 23 -5.28 31.19 9.86
CA VAL A 23 -6.63 31.04 9.31
C VAL A 23 -6.68 29.98 8.21
N PHE A 24 -5.69 29.93 7.31
CA PHE A 24 -5.60 28.90 6.28
C PHE A 24 -5.53 27.50 6.88
N PHE A 25 -4.60 27.25 7.80
CA PHE A 25 -4.44 25.94 8.43
C PHE A 25 -5.66 25.54 9.25
N LYS A 26 -6.24 26.44 10.05
CA LYS A 26 -7.48 26.15 10.79
C LYS A 26 -8.63 25.76 9.86
N LYS A 27 -8.75 26.42 8.70
CA LYS A 27 -9.80 26.11 7.72
C LYS A 27 -9.51 24.78 7.02
N ALA A 28 -8.28 24.55 6.60
CA ALA A 28 -7.85 23.31 5.96
C ALA A 28 -8.04 22.12 6.91
N ASP A 29 -7.56 22.21 8.15
CA ASP A 29 -7.72 21.18 9.18
C ASP A 29 -9.20 20.91 9.49
N SER A 30 -10.01 21.96 9.64
CA SER A 30 -11.45 21.78 9.89
C SER A 30 -12.15 21.11 8.71
N SER A 31 -11.83 21.52 7.47
CA SER A 31 -12.37 20.91 6.25
C SER A 31 -11.98 19.44 6.16
N PHE A 32 -10.69 19.17 6.37
CA PHE A 32 -10.12 17.85 6.32
C PHE A 32 -10.76 16.93 7.38
N ASN A 33 -10.79 17.35 8.65
CA ASN A 33 -11.36 16.56 9.74
C ASN A 33 -12.84 16.21 9.53
N ASN A 34 -13.63 17.14 8.98
CA ASN A 34 -15.02 16.86 8.66
C ASN A 34 -15.15 15.81 7.55
N SER A 35 -14.24 15.82 6.57
CA SER A 35 -14.26 14.86 5.46
C SER A 35 -13.75 13.47 5.84
N VAL A 36 -12.78 13.37 6.76
CA VAL A 36 -12.21 12.08 7.21
C VAL A 36 -13.26 11.19 7.85
N GLN A 37 -14.19 11.77 8.62
CA GLN A 37 -15.24 11.00 9.28
C GLN A 37 -16.18 10.29 8.29
N ALA A 38 -16.25 10.77 7.05
CA ALA A 38 -17.06 10.18 5.99
C ALA A 38 -16.34 9.10 5.19
N VAL A 39 -15.02 8.93 5.37
CA VAL A 39 -14.24 7.92 4.63
C VAL A 39 -14.47 6.54 5.26
N PRO A 40 -14.92 5.54 4.48
CA PRO A 40 -15.04 4.17 4.95
C PRO A 40 -13.71 3.63 5.49
N LYS A 41 -13.75 2.82 6.55
CA LYS A 41 -12.56 2.18 7.12
C LYS A 41 -12.24 0.90 6.34
N THR A 42 -11.68 1.06 5.16
CA THR A 42 -11.48 0.02 4.16
C THR A 42 -10.03 -0.06 3.71
N ILE A 43 -9.64 -1.14 3.04
CA ILE A 43 -8.25 -1.40 2.61
C ILE A 43 -7.72 -0.34 1.62
N ASP A 44 -8.64 0.29 0.89
CA ASP A 44 -8.41 1.37 -0.06
C ASP A 44 -8.49 2.76 0.60
N ALA A 45 -8.90 2.87 1.86
CA ALA A 45 -9.09 4.14 2.57
C ALA A 45 -7.90 5.12 2.52
N PRO A 46 -6.62 4.69 2.50
CA PRO A 46 -5.50 5.63 2.39
C PRO A 46 -5.58 6.55 1.16
N ALA A 47 -6.08 6.06 0.02
CA ALA A 47 -6.18 6.86 -1.20
C ALA A 47 -7.27 7.94 -1.10
N PRO A 48 -8.55 7.63 -0.75
CA PRO A 48 -9.55 8.66 -0.50
C PRO A 48 -9.20 9.62 0.64
N LEU A 49 -8.50 9.16 1.69
CA LEU A 49 -7.98 10.05 2.73
C LEU A 49 -6.95 11.03 2.17
N PHE A 50 -6.05 10.55 1.30
CA PHE A 50 -5.09 11.40 0.61
C PHE A 50 -5.78 12.39 -0.34
N ASP A 51 -6.82 11.98 -1.05
CA ASP A 51 -7.62 12.87 -1.91
C ASP A 51 -8.23 14.04 -1.12
N ARG A 52 -8.77 13.76 0.07
CA ARG A 52 -9.28 14.82 0.97
C ARG A 52 -8.17 15.73 1.49
N PHE A 53 -6.98 15.18 1.72
CA PHE A 53 -5.82 15.95 2.14
C PHE A 53 -5.38 16.90 1.02
N ILE A 54 -5.21 16.42 -0.21
CA ILE A 54 -4.78 17.27 -1.34
C ILE A 54 -5.80 18.38 -1.63
N GLU A 55 -7.11 18.09 -1.54
CA GLU A 55 -8.18 19.09 -1.67
C GLU A 55 -8.10 20.16 -0.57
N SER A 56 -7.95 19.74 0.69
CA SER A 56 -7.99 20.65 1.84
C SER A 56 -6.76 21.53 1.94
N PHE A 57 -5.60 20.99 1.58
CA PHE A 57 -4.30 21.67 1.67
C PHE A 57 -3.84 22.26 0.33
N ARG A 58 -4.61 22.08 -0.76
CA ARG A 58 -4.29 22.57 -2.12
C ARG A 58 -2.92 22.07 -2.59
N VAL A 59 -2.74 20.75 -2.50
CA VAL A 59 -1.55 20.07 -3.02
C VAL A 59 -1.77 19.81 -4.50
N GLU A 60 -0.82 20.25 -5.33
CA GLU A 60 -0.85 20.08 -6.78
C GLU A 60 -0.02 18.86 -7.21
N LYS A 61 1.12 18.62 -6.53
CA LYS A 61 1.92 17.40 -6.68
C LYS A 61 2.35 16.85 -5.33
N GLY A 62 2.01 15.59 -5.10
CA GLY A 62 2.37 14.89 -3.88
C GLY A 62 2.07 13.41 -3.91
N ALA A 63 2.56 12.70 -2.90
CA ALA A 63 2.33 11.28 -2.69
C ALA A 63 2.13 10.96 -1.21
N LEU A 64 1.25 10.00 -0.95
CA LEU A 64 1.20 9.25 0.29
C LEU A 64 2.01 7.97 0.11
N LEU A 65 2.97 7.76 1.01
CA LEU A 65 3.71 6.53 1.14
C LEU A 65 3.40 5.89 2.49
N LEU A 66 3.30 4.57 2.52
CA LEU A 66 3.13 3.79 3.75
C LEU A 66 4.33 2.87 3.96
N LEU A 67 4.62 2.55 5.22
CA LEU A 67 5.69 1.64 5.55
C LEU A 67 5.34 0.23 5.04
N ASP A 68 6.21 -0.29 4.19
CA ASP A 68 6.31 -1.69 3.84
C ASP A 68 7.27 -2.34 4.85
N GLN A 69 6.73 -3.24 5.67
CA GLN A 69 7.47 -3.89 6.76
C GLN A 69 8.53 -4.86 6.22
N ASP A 70 8.29 -5.47 5.06
CA ASP A 70 9.18 -6.47 4.49
C ASP A 70 10.43 -5.80 3.91
N THR A 71 10.26 -4.67 3.22
CA THR A 71 11.37 -3.98 2.57
C THR A 71 11.97 -2.86 3.41
N THR A 72 11.46 -2.63 4.63
CA THR A 72 11.85 -1.52 5.51
C THR A 72 11.87 -0.17 4.79
N SER A 73 10.95 0.00 3.84
CA SER A 73 10.89 1.14 2.93
C SER A 73 9.48 1.72 2.92
N LEU A 74 9.37 3.00 2.64
CA LEU A 74 8.08 3.65 2.41
C LEU A 74 7.72 3.49 0.93
N VAL A 75 6.63 2.79 0.66
CA VAL A 75 6.12 2.53 -0.69
C VAL A 75 4.96 3.45 -1.02
N HIS A 76 4.91 3.92 -2.26
CA HIS A 76 3.79 4.72 -2.77
C HIS A 76 2.46 3.97 -2.67
N VAL A 77 1.42 4.69 -2.25
CA VAL A 77 0.05 4.16 -2.13
C VAL A 77 -0.96 5.05 -2.83
N ALA A 78 -0.73 6.37 -2.79
CA ALA A 78 -1.53 7.33 -3.53
C ALA A 78 -0.69 8.53 -3.97
N SER A 79 -1.04 9.15 -5.09
CA SER A 79 -0.37 10.38 -5.57
C SER A 79 -1.27 11.24 -6.43
N CYS A 80 -0.91 12.52 -6.53
CA CYS A 80 -1.47 13.44 -7.52
C CYS A 80 -0.33 14.14 -8.29
N GLY A 81 -0.58 14.46 -9.56
CA GLY A 81 0.25 15.35 -10.38
C GLY A 81 1.63 14.84 -10.80
N TYR A 82 2.10 13.69 -10.31
CA TYR A 82 3.34 13.05 -10.77
C TYR A 82 3.17 12.26 -12.06
N ASP A 83 4.23 12.22 -12.88
CA ASP A 83 4.29 11.27 -14.00
C ASP A 83 4.41 9.80 -13.56
N VAL A 84 4.00 8.89 -14.45
CA VAL A 84 3.99 7.43 -14.21
C VAL A 84 5.37 6.86 -13.88
N THR A 85 6.45 7.43 -14.42
CA THR A 85 7.82 6.97 -14.14
C THR A 85 8.23 7.32 -12.72
N THR A 86 7.87 8.51 -12.25
CA THR A 86 8.08 8.93 -10.86
C THR A 86 7.28 8.04 -9.92
N ILE A 87 5.99 7.81 -10.20
CA ILE A 87 5.14 6.92 -9.39
C ILE A 87 5.81 5.54 -9.18
N ARG A 88 6.32 4.92 -10.26
CA ARG A 88 7.00 3.62 -10.19
C ARG A 88 8.34 3.64 -9.43
N ARG A 89 8.95 4.81 -9.25
CA ARG A 89 10.25 4.98 -8.56
C ARG A 89 10.11 5.45 -7.12
N LEU A 90 8.92 5.90 -6.70
CA LEU A 90 8.67 6.45 -5.37
C LEU A 90 8.69 5.35 -4.29
N ARG A 91 9.90 4.93 -3.92
CA ARG A 91 10.18 4.04 -2.79
C ARG A 91 11.30 4.66 -1.95
N PHE A 92 11.00 5.04 -0.71
CA PHE A 92 11.93 5.75 0.16
C PHE A 92 12.50 4.81 1.23
N PRO A 93 13.81 4.51 1.23
CA PRO A 93 14.44 3.75 2.30
C PRO A 93 14.42 4.58 3.59
N LEU A 94 14.10 3.94 4.73
CA LEU A 94 13.94 4.63 6.01
C LEU A 94 15.24 5.24 6.55
N HIS A 95 16.39 4.67 6.20
CA HIS A 95 17.68 5.04 6.80
C HIS A 95 18.32 6.30 6.21
N ASP A 96 17.80 6.79 5.09
CA ASP A 96 18.42 7.88 4.35
C ASP A 96 18.02 9.28 4.87
N TYR A 97 16.97 9.38 5.70
CA TYR A 97 16.34 10.66 6.04
C TYR A 97 15.98 10.78 7.53
N ASP A 98 16.20 11.98 8.09
CA ASP A 98 15.66 12.35 9.41
C ASP A 98 14.15 12.63 9.33
N LEU A 99 13.36 11.59 9.58
CA LEU A 99 11.90 11.61 9.56
C LEU A 99 11.28 11.72 10.96
N GLU A 100 11.97 12.34 11.92
CA GLU A 100 11.41 12.61 13.26
C GLU A 100 10.36 13.72 13.25
N ARG A 101 10.44 14.64 12.28
CA ARG A 101 9.55 15.81 12.16
C ARG A 101 9.40 16.20 10.70
N PRO A 102 8.42 17.06 10.34
CA PRO A 102 8.33 17.58 9.00
C PRO A 102 9.61 18.30 8.56
N GLN A 103 10.06 18.05 7.33
CA GLN A 103 11.28 18.61 6.76
C GLN A 103 10.99 19.26 5.42
N VAL A 104 11.57 20.43 5.19
CA VAL A 104 11.52 21.12 3.88
C VAL A 104 12.93 21.14 3.31
N TYR A 105 13.09 20.53 2.14
CA TYR A 105 14.32 20.53 1.36
C TYR A 105 14.18 21.52 0.21
N ARG A 106 15.24 22.28 -0.06
CA ARG A 106 15.31 23.24 -1.17
C ARG A 106 16.39 22.85 -2.17
N THR A 107 16.44 23.51 -3.33
CA THR A 107 17.30 23.20 -4.48
C THR A 107 18.68 22.60 -4.16
N SER A 108 19.46 23.19 -3.24
CA SER A 108 20.80 22.70 -2.89
C SER A 108 20.84 21.33 -2.20
N GLN A 109 19.73 20.92 -1.59
CA GLN A 109 19.55 19.67 -0.86
C GLN A 109 18.78 18.63 -1.67
N LEU A 110 18.32 18.96 -2.89
CA LEU A 110 17.45 18.07 -3.66
C LEU A 110 18.19 16.92 -4.32
N THR A 111 19.51 17.02 -4.54
CA THR A 111 20.30 16.02 -5.26
C THR A 111 20.12 14.59 -4.73
N GLN A 112 19.96 14.44 -3.41
CA GLN A 112 19.73 13.14 -2.76
C GLN A 112 18.40 12.48 -3.17
N PHE A 113 17.42 13.25 -3.63
CA PHE A 113 16.12 12.71 -4.05
C PHE A 113 16.07 12.31 -5.52
N ARG A 114 17.12 12.60 -6.29
CA ARG A 114 17.19 12.30 -7.73
C ARG A 114 16.82 10.85 -8.08
N PRO A 115 17.20 9.81 -7.30
CA PRO A 115 16.82 8.43 -7.63
C PRO A 115 15.31 8.16 -7.65
N TYR A 116 14.51 8.92 -6.90
CA TYR A 116 13.08 8.65 -6.69
C TYR A 116 12.17 9.35 -7.71
N PHE A 117 12.72 10.24 -8.53
CA PHE A 117 11.97 11.00 -9.53
C PHE A 117 12.40 10.64 -10.96
N SER A 118 11.51 10.89 -11.92
CA SER A 118 11.91 10.95 -13.33
C SER A 118 12.85 12.14 -13.54
N ILE A 119 13.65 12.10 -14.61
CA ILE A 119 14.55 13.23 -14.94
C ILE A 119 13.75 14.52 -15.13
N ARG A 120 12.57 14.41 -15.77
CA ARG A 120 11.69 15.54 -16.04
C ARG A 120 11.16 16.15 -14.75
N GLU A 121 10.57 15.34 -13.87
CA GLU A 121 10.04 15.81 -12.59
C GLU A 121 11.15 16.40 -11.74
N PHE A 122 12.27 15.69 -11.60
CA PHE A 122 13.40 16.17 -10.80
C PHE A 122 13.93 17.53 -11.26
N SER A 123 14.01 17.76 -12.58
CA SER A 123 14.50 19.03 -13.14
C SER A 123 13.60 20.23 -12.86
N MET A 124 12.34 19.99 -12.48
CA MET A 124 11.34 21.01 -12.16
C MET A 124 11.17 21.19 -10.65
N LEU A 125 11.88 20.42 -9.81
CA LEU A 125 11.76 20.51 -8.36
C LEU A 125 12.51 21.73 -7.82
N ASP A 126 11.77 22.62 -7.18
CA ASP A 126 12.35 23.72 -6.39
C ASP A 126 12.47 23.35 -4.91
N ARG A 127 11.57 22.48 -4.45
CA ARG A 127 11.40 22.13 -3.04
C ARG A 127 10.70 20.79 -2.86
N ILE A 128 10.98 20.16 -1.72
CA ILE A 128 10.31 18.95 -1.24
C ILE A 128 9.89 19.21 0.21
N LEU A 129 8.64 18.87 0.54
CA LEU A 129 8.15 18.80 1.90
C LEU A 129 7.87 17.33 2.24
N LEU A 130 8.51 16.84 3.30
CA LEU A 130 8.29 15.54 3.90
C LEU A 130 7.52 15.72 5.22
N ILE A 131 6.39 15.05 5.37
CA ILE A 131 5.58 15.07 6.60
C ILE A 131 5.50 13.63 7.12
N PRO A 132 6.25 13.28 8.18
CA PRO A 132 6.24 11.94 8.73
C PRO A 132 4.99 11.69 9.59
N GLY A 133 4.38 10.54 9.37
CA GLY A 133 3.19 10.07 10.06
C GLY A 133 3.53 8.93 11.00
N ARG A 134 3.29 9.13 12.31
CA ARG A 134 3.73 8.19 13.35
C ARG A 134 2.57 7.64 14.17
N VAL A 135 2.61 6.33 14.42
CA VAL A 135 1.70 5.62 15.31
C VAL A 135 2.52 5.05 16.46
N LYS A 136 2.19 5.40 17.71
CA LYS A 136 2.94 4.97 18.91
C LYS A 136 4.46 5.20 18.79
N ALA A 137 4.85 6.36 18.26
CA ALA A 137 6.23 6.77 17.94
C ALA A 137 6.92 6.02 16.78
N ALA A 138 6.37 4.93 16.26
CA ALA A 138 6.89 4.28 15.05
C ALA A 138 6.47 5.06 13.79
N LEU A 139 7.40 5.27 12.85
CA LEU A 139 7.09 5.83 11.54
C LEU A 139 6.29 4.83 10.73
N PHE A 140 5.21 5.30 10.13
CA PHE A 140 4.20 4.46 9.52
C PHE A 140 3.74 4.98 8.16
N ALA A 141 3.71 6.30 8.01
CA ALA A 141 3.34 6.96 6.76
C ALA A 141 4.29 8.12 6.48
N LEU A 142 4.36 8.53 5.23
CA LEU A 142 5.05 9.74 4.79
C LEU A 142 4.19 10.43 3.74
N ILE A 143 3.89 11.71 3.96
CA ILE A 143 3.35 12.56 2.91
C ILE A 143 4.53 13.32 2.28
N LEU A 144 4.69 13.17 0.98
CA LEU A 144 5.64 13.86 0.13
C LEU A 144 4.89 14.92 -0.68
N ILE A 145 5.32 16.18 -0.63
CA ILE A 145 4.74 17.27 -1.42
C ILE A 145 5.86 18.01 -2.17
N THR A 146 5.70 18.17 -3.47
CA THR A 146 6.65 18.93 -4.31
C THR A 146 6.04 20.20 -4.89
N GLU A 147 4.71 20.26 -5.01
CA GLU A 147 4.00 21.41 -5.58
C GLU A 147 2.66 21.64 -4.86
N GLY A 148 2.33 22.90 -4.62
CA GLY A 148 1.17 23.33 -3.84
C GLY A 148 1.38 24.69 -3.19
N ASP A 149 0.41 25.09 -2.35
CA ASP A 149 0.40 26.39 -1.68
C ASP A 149 1.69 26.66 -0.87
N ASP A 150 2.30 27.84 -1.07
CA ASP A 150 3.55 28.26 -0.42
C ASP A 150 3.49 28.19 1.12
N TYR A 151 2.28 28.28 1.70
CA TYR A 151 2.10 28.16 3.15
C TYR A 151 2.55 26.81 3.69
N LEU A 152 2.42 25.72 2.92
CA LEU A 152 2.84 24.37 3.33
C LEU A 152 4.34 24.28 3.60
N PHE A 153 5.15 24.97 2.78
CA PHE A 153 6.62 24.86 2.83
C PHE A 153 7.28 25.81 3.84
N THR A 154 6.49 26.63 4.51
CA THR A 154 7.02 27.64 5.44
C THR A 154 6.65 27.33 6.89
N VAL A 155 5.48 26.75 7.13
CA VAL A 155 5.12 26.13 8.41
C VAL A 155 4.54 24.76 8.05
N PRO A 156 5.40 23.73 7.94
CA PRO A 156 4.93 22.39 7.64
C PRO A 156 3.84 21.97 8.63
N PRO A 157 2.67 21.52 8.15
CA PRO A 157 1.69 20.96 9.06
C PRO A 157 2.30 19.73 9.74
N SER A 158 1.92 19.49 10.99
CA SER A 158 2.05 18.15 11.55
C SER A 158 1.17 17.21 10.73
N PHE A 159 1.57 15.94 10.65
CA PHE A 159 0.71 14.92 10.07
C PHE A 159 -0.64 14.94 10.80
N PRO A 160 -1.79 15.04 10.08
CA PRO A 160 -3.08 15.15 10.76
C PRO A 160 -3.33 13.88 11.58
N SER A 161 -3.49 14.02 12.90
CA SER A 161 -3.66 12.88 13.82
C SER A 161 -4.87 12.01 13.45
N HIS A 162 -5.93 12.62 12.92
CA HIS A 162 -7.10 11.92 12.41
C HIS A 162 -6.83 11.16 11.10
N PHE A 163 -5.92 11.64 10.25
CA PHE A 163 -5.46 10.90 9.07
C PHE A 163 -4.73 9.64 9.53
N LEU A 164 -3.79 9.77 10.48
CA LEU A 164 -3.06 8.63 11.03
C LEU A 164 -3.99 7.63 11.70
N LYS A 165 -4.96 8.10 12.47
CA LYS A 165 -5.96 7.21 13.08
C LYS A 165 -6.83 6.54 12.01
N GLY A 166 -7.19 7.24 10.95
CA GLY A 166 -7.93 6.65 9.82
C GLY A 166 -7.14 5.54 9.13
N ILE A 167 -5.83 5.74 8.94
CA ILE A 167 -4.96 4.70 8.39
C ILE A 167 -4.66 3.61 9.43
N GLU A 168 -4.43 3.93 10.70
CA GLU A 168 -4.24 2.97 11.80
C GLU A 168 -5.45 2.04 11.92
N ASP A 169 -6.66 2.62 11.95
CA ASP A 169 -7.91 1.88 12.03
C ASP A 169 -8.17 1.05 10.75
N SER A 170 -7.67 1.49 9.59
CA SER A 170 -7.74 0.70 8.35
C SER A 170 -6.62 -0.33 8.22
N SER A 171 -5.50 -0.13 8.92
CA SER A 171 -4.29 -0.96 8.85
C SER A 171 -4.32 -2.18 9.76
N PHE A 172 -5.46 -2.86 9.77
CA PHE A 172 -5.62 -4.24 10.22
C PHE A 172 -4.74 -5.27 9.46
N PHE A 173 -3.78 -4.84 8.65
CA PHE A 173 -3.12 -5.60 7.58
C PHE A 173 -1.64 -5.89 7.82
N PHE A 174 -1.07 -5.43 8.93
CA PHE A 174 0.29 -5.81 9.33
C PHE A 174 0.21 -7.00 10.29
N SER A 175 -0.13 -8.17 9.75
CA SER A 175 0.17 -9.41 10.48
C SER A 175 1.69 -9.56 10.50
N ASP A 176 2.28 -9.80 11.67
CA ASP A 176 3.71 -10.07 11.92
C ASP A 176 4.24 -11.35 11.21
N GLY A 177 3.57 -11.84 10.17
CA GLY A 177 4.03 -12.97 9.38
C GLY A 177 5.00 -12.48 8.32
N GLU A 178 6.22 -13.01 8.32
CA GLU A 178 7.17 -12.83 7.21
C GLU A 178 6.48 -13.19 5.88
N GLU A 179 6.27 -12.20 5.00
CA GLU A 179 5.66 -12.43 3.70
C GLU A 179 6.71 -12.97 2.73
N HIS A 180 6.83 -14.29 2.66
CA HIS A 180 7.59 -14.94 1.58
C HIS A 180 6.71 -15.10 0.34
N ILE A 181 6.95 -14.27 -0.67
CA ILE A 181 6.53 -14.57 -2.04
C ILE A 181 7.41 -15.71 -2.52
N HIS A 182 6.79 -16.85 -2.81
CA HIS A 182 7.51 -18.03 -3.23
C HIS A 182 7.72 -18.00 -4.74
N SER A 183 8.95 -18.29 -5.16
CA SER A 183 9.24 -18.61 -6.55
C SER A 183 8.54 -19.91 -6.96
N HIS A 184 8.34 -20.10 -8.27
CA HIS A 184 7.75 -21.35 -8.79
C HIS A 184 8.61 -22.58 -8.48
N GLU A 185 9.93 -22.41 -8.37
CA GLU A 185 10.85 -23.49 -8.00
C GLU A 185 10.63 -23.91 -6.54
N GLU A 186 10.59 -22.93 -5.62
CA GLU A 186 10.28 -23.20 -4.21
C GLU A 186 8.89 -23.83 -4.02
N ALA A 187 7.89 -23.37 -4.78
CA ALA A 187 6.56 -23.97 -4.77
C ALA A 187 6.56 -25.44 -5.23
N ASN A 188 7.32 -25.78 -6.28
CA ASN A 188 7.47 -27.16 -6.73
C ASN A 188 8.18 -28.03 -5.69
N ASP A 189 9.23 -27.52 -5.04
CA ASP A 189 9.95 -28.24 -4.00
C ASP A 189 9.04 -28.55 -2.81
N ILE A 190 8.22 -27.57 -2.40
CA ILE A 190 7.25 -27.72 -1.31
C ILE A 190 6.17 -28.76 -1.68
N VAL A 191 5.62 -28.68 -2.90
CA VAL A 191 4.64 -29.65 -3.38
C VAL A 191 5.23 -31.06 -3.40
N THR A 192 6.44 -31.21 -3.92
CA THR A 192 7.15 -32.50 -3.97
C THR A 192 7.31 -33.07 -2.56
N ALA A 193 7.84 -32.27 -1.63
CA ALA A 193 8.04 -32.68 -0.25
C ALA A 193 6.73 -33.05 0.49
N LEU A 194 5.60 -32.44 0.12
CA LEU A 194 4.29 -32.78 0.68
C LEU A 194 3.72 -34.07 0.07
N THR A 195 3.86 -34.27 -1.24
CA THR A 195 3.44 -35.51 -1.91
C THR A 195 4.23 -36.73 -1.45
N GLU A 196 5.47 -36.57 -1.02
CA GLU A 196 6.25 -37.64 -0.40
C GLU A 196 5.73 -38.03 1.00
N LYS A 197 5.10 -37.10 1.71
CA LYS A 197 4.62 -37.28 3.09
C LYS A 197 3.16 -37.72 3.17
N HIS A 198 2.36 -37.40 2.17
CA HIS A 198 0.92 -37.60 2.16
C HIS A 198 0.50 -38.45 0.97
N GLU A 199 -0.38 -39.42 1.20
CA GLU A 199 -0.89 -40.31 0.16
C GLU A 199 -1.70 -39.58 -0.92
N SER A 200 -2.35 -38.48 -0.56
CA SER A 200 -3.11 -37.63 -1.47
C SER A 200 -3.13 -36.19 -1.00
N VAL A 201 -2.77 -35.27 -1.90
CA VAL A 201 -2.77 -33.81 -1.68
C VAL A 201 -3.61 -33.16 -2.76
N SER A 202 -4.56 -32.33 -2.37
CA SER A 202 -5.28 -31.48 -3.31
C SER A 202 -4.59 -30.14 -3.42
N VAL A 203 -4.41 -29.70 -4.66
CA VAL A 203 -3.79 -28.42 -4.99
C VAL A 203 -4.85 -27.51 -5.56
N ALA A 204 -4.88 -26.25 -5.13
CA ALA A 204 -5.71 -25.23 -5.73
C ALA A 204 -4.87 -24.01 -6.12
N LEU A 205 -5.11 -23.50 -7.31
CA LEU A 205 -4.57 -22.22 -7.76
C LEU A 205 -5.70 -21.21 -7.81
N ILE A 206 -5.52 -20.08 -7.12
CA ILE A 206 -6.48 -18.98 -7.08
C ILE A 206 -5.86 -17.80 -7.83
N GLU A 207 -6.57 -17.30 -8.82
CA GLU A 207 -6.13 -16.17 -9.65
C GLU A 207 -6.70 -14.85 -9.11
N CYS A 208 -5.84 -13.87 -8.81
CA CYS A 208 -6.26 -12.54 -8.38
C CYS A 208 -6.11 -11.48 -9.50
N SER A 209 -5.85 -11.89 -10.75
CA SER A 209 -5.67 -10.99 -11.89
C SER A 209 -6.90 -10.10 -12.14
N GLN A 210 -8.11 -10.66 -12.04
CA GLN A 210 -9.37 -9.90 -12.18
C GLN A 210 -9.55 -8.86 -11.07
N LEU A 211 -9.02 -9.12 -9.87
CA LEU A 211 -9.04 -8.14 -8.78
C LEU A 211 -8.15 -6.94 -9.14
N LEU A 212 -6.99 -7.15 -9.77
CA LEU A 212 -6.12 -6.06 -10.21
C LEU A 212 -6.80 -5.16 -11.24
N GLU A 213 -7.43 -5.74 -12.26
CA GLU A 213 -8.16 -4.97 -13.28
C GLU A 213 -9.27 -4.12 -12.65
N PHE A 214 -10.06 -4.75 -11.77
CA PHE A 214 -11.11 -4.07 -11.02
C PHE A 214 -10.58 -2.90 -10.16
N LEU A 215 -9.41 -3.05 -9.53
CA LEU A 215 -8.81 -2.00 -8.70
C LEU A 215 -8.29 -0.83 -9.54
N LYS A 216 -7.71 -1.10 -10.70
CA LYS A 216 -7.22 -0.07 -11.65
C LYS A 216 -8.34 0.86 -12.13
N GLU A 217 -9.54 0.33 -12.34
CA GLU A 217 -10.67 1.11 -12.85
C GLU A 217 -11.30 2.05 -11.82
N ARG A 218 -11.08 1.82 -10.52
CA ARG A 218 -11.87 2.44 -9.44
C ARG A 218 -11.12 3.48 -8.61
N ASN A 219 -9.80 3.39 -8.51
CA ASN A 219 -9.00 4.35 -7.78
C ASN A 219 -7.96 4.98 -8.71
N GLU A 220 -8.33 6.11 -9.34
CA GLU A 220 -7.44 6.85 -10.26
C GLU A 220 -6.12 7.25 -9.58
N ASN A 221 -6.17 7.58 -8.29
CA ASN A 221 -5.01 8.07 -7.53
C ASN A 221 -4.30 6.99 -6.70
N ALA A 222 -4.85 5.77 -6.57
CA ALA A 222 -4.20 4.71 -5.80
C ALA A 222 -3.23 3.92 -6.67
N ASP A 223 -2.18 3.36 -6.06
CA ASP A 223 -1.37 2.35 -6.72
C ASP A 223 -2.15 1.03 -6.80
N PRO A 224 -2.56 0.59 -8.01
CA PRO A 224 -3.30 -0.65 -8.16
C PRO A 224 -2.49 -1.87 -7.73
N PHE A 225 -1.15 -1.84 -7.82
CA PHE A 225 -0.31 -2.95 -7.38
C PHE A 225 -0.23 -3.04 -5.87
N ALA A 226 -0.11 -1.91 -5.17
CA ALA A 226 -0.17 -1.88 -3.71
C ALA A 226 -1.54 -2.34 -3.20
N LEU A 227 -2.63 -1.96 -3.86
CA LEU A 227 -3.97 -2.44 -3.50
C LEU A 227 -4.16 -3.93 -3.80
N LEU A 228 -3.63 -4.42 -4.93
CA LEU A 228 -3.66 -5.84 -5.26
C LEU A 228 -2.90 -6.66 -4.22
N HIS A 229 -1.66 -6.29 -3.92
CA HIS A 229 -0.84 -6.96 -2.91
C HIS A 229 -1.60 -7.10 -1.59
N ARG A 230 -2.17 -6.00 -1.09
CA ARG A 230 -2.99 -6.05 0.13
C ARG A 230 -4.22 -6.96 0.01
N GLY A 231 -4.87 -6.97 -1.16
CA GLY A 231 -5.98 -7.87 -1.44
C GLY A 231 -5.56 -9.34 -1.45
N VAL A 232 -4.39 -9.65 -2.03
CA VAL A 232 -3.79 -10.98 -2.06
C VAL A 232 -3.38 -11.42 -0.65
N THR A 233 -2.62 -10.61 0.09
CA THR A 233 -2.27 -10.84 1.50
C THR A 233 -3.51 -11.13 2.35
N PHE A 234 -4.57 -10.32 2.21
CA PHE A 234 -5.81 -10.52 2.94
C PHE A 234 -6.47 -11.86 2.59
N THR A 235 -6.59 -12.16 1.29
CA THR A 235 -7.15 -13.43 0.81
C THR A 235 -6.36 -14.62 1.34
N ARG A 236 -5.02 -14.54 1.28
CA ARG A 236 -4.11 -15.54 1.83
C ARG A 236 -4.36 -15.76 3.32
N GLY A 237 -4.44 -14.69 4.11
CA GLY A 237 -4.73 -14.78 5.55
C GLY A 237 -6.06 -15.49 5.84
N GLN A 238 -7.12 -15.17 5.11
CA GLN A 238 -8.43 -15.84 5.25
C GLN A 238 -8.37 -17.33 4.90
N LEU A 239 -7.60 -17.71 3.89
CA LEU A 239 -7.38 -19.10 3.51
C LEU A 239 -6.60 -19.85 4.57
N THR A 240 -5.52 -19.27 5.10
CA THR A 240 -4.70 -19.87 6.15
C THR A 240 -5.51 -20.11 7.42
N GLU A 241 -6.34 -19.16 7.84
CA GLU A 241 -7.24 -19.32 8.99
C GLU A 241 -8.30 -20.42 8.76
N SER A 242 -8.81 -20.54 7.54
CA SER A 242 -9.86 -21.50 7.19
C SER A 242 -9.33 -22.93 7.01
N PHE A 243 -8.03 -23.07 6.72
CA PHE A 243 -7.35 -24.32 6.42
C PHE A 243 -6.06 -24.47 7.25
N PRO A 244 -6.16 -24.73 8.57
CA PRO A 244 -5.01 -24.76 9.47
C PRO A 244 -4.00 -25.89 9.17
N ASP A 245 -4.46 -26.97 8.53
CA ASP A 245 -3.62 -28.10 8.13
C ASP A 245 -3.12 -27.98 6.67
N SER A 246 -3.24 -26.80 6.07
CA SER A 246 -2.87 -26.53 4.68
C SER A 246 -1.73 -25.54 4.58
N GLN A 247 -0.99 -25.59 3.48
CA GLN A 247 -0.02 -24.57 3.14
C GLN A 247 -0.63 -23.61 2.13
N VAL A 248 -0.60 -22.32 2.44
CA VAL A 248 -1.11 -21.25 1.58
C VAL A 248 0.06 -20.37 1.22
N MET A 249 0.35 -20.27 -0.07
CA MET A 249 1.53 -19.59 -0.59
C MET A 249 1.10 -18.52 -1.59
N GLU A 250 1.75 -17.37 -1.54
CA GLU A 250 1.66 -16.38 -2.60
C GLU A 250 2.70 -16.69 -3.67
N LEU A 251 2.25 -16.74 -4.92
CA LEU A 251 3.10 -16.89 -6.10
C LEU A 251 3.18 -15.57 -6.86
N ALA A 252 4.07 -15.52 -7.85
CA ALA A 252 4.16 -14.38 -8.76
C ALA A 252 2.81 -14.10 -9.47
N GLU A 253 2.67 -12.87 -9.95
CA GLU A 253 1.54 -12.43 -10.78
C GLU A 253 0.16 -12.48 -10.10
N ALA A 254 0.13 -12.38 -8.77
CA ALA A 254 -1.08 -12.37 -7.97
C ALA A 254 -1.85 -13.69 -8.03
N HIS A 255 -1.12 -14.80 -7.93
CA HIS A 255 -1.68 -16.12 -7.72
C HIS A 255 -1.49 -16.56 -6.26
N ILE A 256 -2.47 -17.31 -5.74
CA ILE A 256 -2.36 -17.97 -4.44
C ILE A 256 -2.44 -19.47 -4.67
N LEU A 257 -1.42 -20.20 -4.22
CA LEU A 257 -1.39 -21.65 -4.23
C LEU A 257 -1.84 -22.18 -2.86
N VAL A 258 -2.76 -23.13 -2.86
CA VAL A 258 -3.22 -23.79 -1.63
C VAL A 258 -2.99 -25.30 -1.74
N LEU A 259 -2.20 -25.83 -0.81
CA LEU A 259 -1.90 -27.25 -0.69
C LEU A 259 -2.63 -27.79 0.53
N MET A 260 -3.62 -28.65 0.30
CA MET A 260 -4.55 -29.09 1.34
C MET A 260 -4.82 -30.60 1.29
N PRO A 261 -5.19 -31.22 2.42
CA PRO A 261 -5.70 -32.60 2.41
C PRO A 261 -6.94 -32.71 1.50
N SER A 262 -7.11 -33.83 0.78
CA SER A 262 -8.19 -33.94 -0.20
C SER A 262 -9.61 -33.83 0.37
N ILE A 263 -9.80 -34.16 1.65
CA ILE A 263 -11.07 -33.93 2.34
C ILE A 263 -11.43 -32.44 2.47
N ALA A 264 -10.44 -31.56 2.51
CA ALA A 264 -10.63 -30.12 2.60
C ALA A 264 -11.08 -29.49 1.26
N GLN A 265 -10.77 -30.13 0.13
CA GLN A 265 -11.12 -29.62 -1.21
C GLN A 265 -12.62 -29.39 -1.39
N GLN A 266 -13.47 -30.22 -0.76
CA GLN A 266 -14.93 -30.06 -0.82
C GLN A 266 -15.42 -28.73 -0.23
N ARG A 267 -14.64 -28.11 0.65
CA ARG A 267 -14.96 -26.84 1.30
C ARG A 267 -14.36 -25.63 0.58
N LEU A 268 -13.46 -25.84 -0.38
CA LEU A 268 -12.70 -24.78 -1.03
C LEU A 268 -13.60 -23.72 -1.68
N GLY A 269 -14.59 -24.13 -2.47
CA GLY A 269 -15.51 -23.19 -3.11
C GLY A 269 -16.25 -22.30 -2.11
N THR A 270 -16.67 -22.86 -0.97
CA THR A 270 -17.32 -22.10 0.11
C THR A 270 -16.36 -21.12 0.77
N VAL A 271 -15.12 -21.54 1.03
CA VAL A 271 -14.10 -20.67 1.65
C VAL A 271 -13.71 -19.53 0.71
N ILE A 272 -13.48 -19.80 -0.57
CA ILE A 272 -13.18 -18.78 -1.58
C ILE A 272 -14.35 -17.79 -1.72
N HIS A 273 -15.58 -18.29 -1.70
CA HIS A 273 -16.76 -17.43 -1.70
C HIS A 273 -16.83 -16.54 -0.46
N GLN A 274 -16.54 -17.09 0.73
CA GLN A 274 -16.46 -16.32 1.98
C GLN A 274 -15.32 -15.29 1.94
N ALA A 275 -14.15 -15.64 1.42
CA ALA A 275 -13.03 -14.71 1.20
C ALA A 275 -13.43 -13.59 0.24
N THR A 276 -14.15 -13.90 -0.84
CA THR A 276 -14.68 -12.91 -1.78
C THR A 276 -15.68 -11.96 -1.10
N ILE A 277 -16.59 -12.48 -0.25
CA ILE A 277 -17.51 -11.65 0.54
C ILE A 277 -16.74 -10.78 1.55
N ALA A 278 -15.72 -11.35 2.20
CA ALA A 278 -14.88 -10.62 3.14
C ALA A 278 -14.13 -9.49 2.43
N LEU A 279 -13.53 -9.77 1.26
CA LEU A 279 -12.94 -8.76 0.38
C LEU A 279 -13.95 -7.65 0.05
N ARG A 280 -15.20 -7.98 -0.30
CA ARG A 280 -16.26 -6.97 -0.55
C ARG A 280 -16.49 -6.05 0.64
N SER A 281 -16.54 -6.60 1.86
CA SER A 281 -16.70 -5.77 3.06
C SER A 281 -15.46 -4.93 3.39
N ARG A 282 -14.28 -5.35 2.92
CA ARG A 282 -12.99 -4.69 3.15
C ARG A 282 -12.65 -3.65 2.11
N PHE A 283 -13.09 -3.82 0.87
CA PHE A 283 -12.93 -2.86 -0.21
C PHE A 283 -14.21 -2.02 -0.35
N GLY A 284 -14.35 -0.96 0.45
CA GLY A 284 -15.38 0.07 0.26
C GLY A 284 -16.84 -0.42 0.22
N PRO A 285 -17.79 0.48 -0.04
CA PRO A 285 -19.08 0.13 -0.63
C PRO A 285 -18.90 -0.22 -2.12
N LEU A 286 -17.92 -1.07 -2.46
CA LEU A 286 -17.75 -1.50 -3.84
C LEU A 286 -18.91 -2.44 -4.21
N ARG A 287 -19.72 -1.99 -5.16
CA ARG A 287 -20.71 -2.85 -5.78
C ARG A 287 -19.96 -3.87 -6.63
N GLU A 288 -19.84 -5.06 -6.06
CA GLU A 288 -19.37 -6.32 -6.65
C GLU A 288 -17.87 -6.41 -6.94
N VAL A 289 -17.09 -6.77 -5.91
CA VAL A 289 -15.75 -7.36 -6.11
C VAL A 289 -15.92 -8.60 -7.00
N PRO A 290 -15.08 -8.76 -8.04
CA PRO A 290 -15.14 -9.92 -8.93
C PRO A 290 -14.95 -11.22 -8.14
N PRO A 291 -15.56 -12.34 -8.58
CA PRO A 291 -15.22 -13.63 -8.01
C PRO A 291 -13.73 -13.89 -8.17
N LEU A 292 -13.14 -14.65 -7.25
CA LEU A 292 -11.78 -15.16 -7.40
C LEU A 292 -11.85 -16.50 -8.15
N PRO A 293 -11.50 -16.55 -9.45
CA PRO A 293 -11.44 -17.82 -10.17
C PRO A 293 -10.38 -18.73 -9.54
N PHE A 294 -10.66 -20.03 -9.56
CA PHE A 294 -9.73 -21.02 -9.06
C PHE A 294 -9.83 -22.32 -9.85
N SER A 295 -8.72 -23.02 -9.95
CA SER A 295 -8.60 -24.36 -10.50
C SER A 295 -8.08 -25.31 -9.41
N THR A 296 -8.39 -26.60 -9.54
CA THR A 296 -7.95 -27.62 -8.57
C THR A 296 -7.43 -28.86 -9.27
N ALA A 297 -6.42 -29.48 -8.70
CA ALA A 297 -5.86 -30.77 -9.12
C ALA A 297 -5.62 -31.69 -7.91
N GLN A 298 -5.41 -32.98 -8.14
CA GLN A 298 -5.14 -33.96 -7.09
C GLN A 298 -3.83 -34.70 -7.39
N LEU A 299 -2.92 -34.68 -6.43
CA LEU A 299 -1.63 -35.37 -6.48
C LEU A 299 -1.67 -36.63 -5.60
N PRO A 300 -1.05 -37.77 -6.00
CA PRO A 300 -0.14 -37.95 -7.13
C PRO A 300 -0.80 -38.46 -8.43
N ASP A 301 -2.13 -38.63 -8.46
CA ASP A 301 -2.84 -39.32 -9.55
C ASP A 301 -2.61 -38.72 -10.95
N ASP A 302 -2.18 -37.45 -11.03
CA ASP A 302 -1.86 -36.79 -12.29
C ASP A 302 -0.38 -36.94 -12.71
N GLY A 303 0.56 -37.26 -11.82
CA GLY A 303 2.00 -37.36 -12.13
C GLY A 303 2.66 -36.08 -12.67
N LEU A 304 1.91 -34.98 -12.67
CA LEU A 304 2.29 -33.67 -13.21
C LEU A 304 2.92 -32.81 -12.11
N SER A 305 4.00 -32.11 -12.45
CA SER A 305 4.57 -31.01 -11.67
C SER A 305 3.60 -29.82 -11.56
N VAL A 306 3.81 -28.89 -10.62
CA VAL A 306 2.94 -27.70 -10.47
C VAL A 306 2.83 -26.91 -11.78
N ARG A 307 3.93 -26.84 -12.54
CA ARG A 307 3.97 -26.22 -13.86
C ARG A 307 3.07 -26.92 -14.88
N GLU A 308 3.04 -28.23 -14.83
CA GLU A 308 2.21 -29.04 -15.73
C GLU A 308 0.74 -29.04 -15.30
N LEU A 309 0.47 -28.90 -14.00
CA LEU A 309 -0.88 -28.75 -13.46
C LEU A 309 -1.49 -27.38 -13.79
N PHE A 310 -0.65 -26.34 -13.82
CA PHE A 310 -1.07 -24.96 -14.01
C PHE A 310 -0.16 -24.24 -15.02
N PRO A 311 -0.31 -24.53 -16.31
CA PRO A 311 0.49 -23.90 -17.36
C PRO A 311 0.29 -22.37 -17.42
N GLU A 312 -0.78 -21.84 -16.81
CA GLU A 312 -1.06 -20.42 -16.69
C GLU A 312 0.03 -19.67 -15.91
N ILE A 313 0.76 -20.37 -15.02
CA ILE A 313 1.79 -19.79 -14.16
C ILE A 313 3.06 -19.39 -14.94
N ASP A 314 3.37 -20.05 -16.06
CA ASP A 314 4.58 -19.77 -16.87
C ASP A 314 4.28 -18.93 -18.13
N GLN A 315 3.01 -18.61 -18.41
CA GLN A 315 2.60 -17.86 -19.61
C GLN A 315 2.58 -16.34 -19.38
N LYS A 316 3.73 -15.70 -19.08
CA LYS A 316 4.01 -14.28 -19.41
C LYS A 316 5.43 -13.81 -19.07
#